data_AF-V5HGF6-F1
#
_entry.id   AF-V5HGF6-F1
#
_cell.length_a   1.000
_cell.length_b   1.000
_cell.length_c   1.000
_cell.angle_alpha   90.00
_cell.angle_beta   90.00
_cell.angle_gamma   90.00
#
_symmetry.space_group_name_H-M   'P 1'
#
loop_
_entity.id
_entity.type
_entity.pdbx_description
1 polymer ?
#
loop_
_entity_poly.entity_id
_entity_poly.type
_entity_poly.pdbx_seq_one_letter_code
_entity_poly.pdbx_strand_id
1 'polypeptide(L)' 'VPASVSSGICSSQSECGVDQCCLETFNTDMALVSCAPLAEPGAPCSDRKEGTDSYKGRCPCKKGYDCVDGTCASTS' A
#
# COMPACT_ATOMS: atom_id res chain seq x y z
N VAL A 1 -16.15 -18.62 -11.32
CA VAL A 1 -14.73 -18.28 -11.08
C VAL A 1 -14.67 -17.59 -9.73
N PRO A 2 -14.28 -18.24 -8.63
CA PRO A 2 -14.17 -17.50 -7.38
C PRO A 2 -12.98 -16.55 -7.54
N ALA A 3 -13.23 -15.27 -7.30
CA ALA A 3 -12.22 -14.24 -7.28
C ALA A 3 -11.14 -14.65 -6.28
N SER A 4 -10.01 -15.13 -6.81
CA SER A 4 -8.83 -15.45 -6.04
C SER A 4 -8.50 -14.23 -5.20
N VAL A 5 -8.66 -14.37 -3.88
CA VAL A 5 -8.00 -13.47 -2.94
C VAL A 5 -6.53 -13.56 -3.31
N SER A 6 -6.01 -12.55 -3.99
CA SER A 6 -4.64 -12.56 -4.53
C SER A 6 -3.66 -12.40 -3.37
N SER A 7 -3.52 -13.46 -2.60
CA SER A 7 -2.29 -13.76 -1.90
C SER A 7 -1.25 -14.00 -2.97
N GLY A 8 -0.44 -13.01 -3.26
CA GLY A 8 0.81 -13.26 -3.94
C GLY A 8 1.09 -12.28 -5.05
N ILE A 9 2.00 -11.38 -4.75
CA ILE A 9 2.84 -10.69 -5.71
C ILE A 9 2.13 -9.72 -6.65
N CYS A 10 2.46 -8.45 -6.49
CA CYS A 10 2.10 -7.39 -7.42
C CYS A 10 3.39 -6.78 -7.95
N SER A 11 3.37 -6.33 -9.21
CA SER A 11 4.46 -5.53 -9.76
C SER A 11 4.11 -4.04 -9.81
N SER A 12 2.81 -3.74 -9.89
CA SER A 12 2.29 -2.38 -9.97
C SER A 12 1.03 -2.22 -9.10
N GLN A 13 0.82 -1.01 -8.57
CA GLN A 13 -0.40 -0.63 -7.83
C GLN A 13 -1.71 -0.98 -8.57
N SER A 14 -1.72 -0.92 -9.90
CA SER A 14 -2.88 -1.23 -10.74
C SER A 14 -3.33 -2.69 -10.65
N GLU A 15 -2.46 -3.59 -10.18
CA GLU A 15 -2.78 -5.02 -9.98
C GLU A 15 -3.48 -5.28 -8.64
N CYS A 16 -3.40 -4.32 -7.71
CA CYS A 16 -4.05 -4.39 -6.41
C CYS A 16 -5.42 -3.72 -6.43
N GLY A 17 -6.29 -4.11 -5.50
CA GLY A 17 -7.60 -3.50 -5.35
C GLY A 17 -7.55 -2.00 -4.99
N VAL A 18 -8.69 -1.33 -5.11
CA VAL A 18 -8.84 0.12 -4.82
C VAL A 18 -8.44 0.48 -3.38
N ASP A 19 -8.63 -0.45 -2.44
CA ASP A 19 -8.29 -0.30 -1.01
C ASP A 19 -6.99 -1.03 -0.62
N GLN A 20 -6.15 -1.35 -1.60
CA GLN A 20 -4.88 -2.02 -1.41
C GLN A 20 -3.76 -1.23 -2.08
N CYS A 21 -2.53 -1.48 -1.67
CA CYS A 21 -1.33 -0.99 -2.32
C CYS A 21 -0.37 -2.11 -2.65
N CYS A 22 0.44 -1.90 -3.68
CA CYS A 22 1.52 -2.82 -3.97
C CYS A 22 2.71 -2.55 -3.04
N LEU A 23 2.93 -3.39 -2.04
CA LEU A 23 3.90 -3.17 -0.97
C LEU A 23 5.10 -4.10 -1.08
N GLU A 24 6.28 -3.51 -1.21
CA GLU A 24 7.58 -4.16 -1.12
C GLU A 24 8.08 -4.17 0.34
N THR A 25 8.21 -5.37 0.90
CA THR A 25 8.71 -5.62 2.26
C THR A 25 10.02 -6.40 2.17
N PHE A 26 11.09 -5.88 2.76
CA PHE A 26 12.38 -6.58 2.82
C PHE A 26 12.41 -7.51 4.03
N ASN A 27 12.61 -8.81 3.79
CA ASN A 27 12.88 -9.81 4.82
C ASN A 27 14.29 -10.38 4.60
N THR A 28 15.26 -9.90 5.39
CA THR A 28 16.65 -10.36 5.59
C THR A 28 17.54 -10.56 4.34
N ASP A 29 17.02 -11.16 3.27
CA ASP A 29 17.68 -11.46 1.99
C ASP A 29 16.74 -11.28 0.78
N MET A 30 15.41 -11.21 0.99
CA MET A 30 14.41 -11.18 -0.10
C MET A 30 13.47 -9.97 0.01
N ALA A 31 13.19 -9.33 -1.14
CA ALA A 31 12.14 -8.34 -1.28
C ALA A 31 10.82 -9.03 -1.67
N LEU A 32 9.83 -8.99 -0.78
CA LEU A 32 8.49 -9.49 -1.04
C LEU A 32 7.60 -8.33 -1.45
N VAL A 33 7.26 -8.26 -2.73
CA VAL A 33 6.25 -7.32 -3.23
C VAL A 33 4.90 -8.02 -3.20
N SER A 34 3.88 -7.44 -2.58
CA SER A 34 2.53 -8.04 -2.51
C SER A 34 1.47 -6.99 -2.25
N CYS A 35 0.22 -7.28 -2.63
CA CYS A 35 -0.90 -6.39 -2.31
C CYS A 35 -1.16 -6.38 -0.80
N ALA A 36 -0.94 -5.23 -0.17
CA ALA A 36 -1.21 -4.98 1.24
C ALA A 36 -2.36 -3.99 1.38
N PRO A 37 -3.11 -4.01 2.50
CA PRO A 37 -4.15 -3.03 2.75
C PRO A 37 -3.56 -1.61 2.87
N LEU A 38 -4.34 -0.61 2.47
CA LEU A 38 -4.00 0.80 2.71
C LEU A 38 -3.90 1.10 4.22
N ALA A 39 -3.15 2.14 4.55
CA ALA A 39 -2.96 2.55 5.93
C ALA A 39 -4.25 3.14 6.52
N GLU A 40 -4.60 2.67 7.72
CA GLU A 40 -5.73 3.14 8.52
C GLU A 40 -5.45 4.51 9.17
N PRO A 41 -6.48 5.21 9.68
CA PRO A 41 -6.32 6.49 10.37
C PRO A 41 -5.39 6.35 11.58
N GLY A 42 -4.39 7.24 11.69
CA GLY A 42 -3.37 7.15 12.74
C GLY A 42 -2.33 6.06 12.52
N ALA A 43 -2.43 5.26 11.45
CA ALA A 43 -1.40 4.30 11.08
C ALA A 43 -0.26 5.01 10.32
N PRO A 44 0.97 4.48 10.41
CA PRO A 44 2.08 5.01 9.68
C PRO A 44 1.94 4.71 8.18
N CYS A 45 2.27 5.69 7.34
CA CYS A 45 2.03 5.67 5.90
C CYS A 45 3.21 6.17 5.10
N SER A 46 3.12 6.00 3.78
CA SER A 46 3.98 6.68 2.80
C SER A 46 3.15 7.64 1.96
N ASP A 47 3.79 8.70 1.44
CA ASP A 47 3.15 9.60 0.48
C ASP A 47 2.63 8.84 -0.73
N ARG A 48 1.40 9.16 -1.14
CA ARG A 48 0.82 8.61 -2.37
C ARG A 48 1.51 9.24 -3.57
N LYS A 49 2.34 8.47 -4.27
CA LYS A 49 3.02 8.89 -5.48
C LYS A 49 2.35 8.27 -6.70
N GLU A 50 1.72 9.09 -7.53
CA GLU A 50 1.23 8.64 -8.84
C GLU A 50 2.38 8.08 -9.67
N GLY A 51 2.14 6.97 -10.36
CA GLY A 51 3.16 6.29 -11.17
C GLY A 51 4.19 5.48 -10.37
N THR A 52 3.97 5.25 -9.07
CA THR A 52 4.81 4.31 -8.30
C THR A 52 4.35 2.88 -8.53
N ASP A 53 5.30 2.04 -8.98
CA ASP A 53 5.10 0.60 -9.17
C ASP A 53 4.86 -0.12 -7.83
N SER A 54 5.75 0.11 -6.84
CA SER A 54 5.64 -0.46 -5.50
C SER A 54 6.01 0.54 -4.41
N TYR A 55 5.30 0.45 -3.28
CA TYR A 55 5.59 1.18 -2.06
C TYR A 55 6.62 0.43 -1.25
N LYS A 56 7.65 1.11 -0.74
CA LYS A 56 8.66 0.49 0.13
C LYS A 56 8.27 0.66 1.58
N GLY A 57 8.02 -0.45 2.27
CA GLY A 57 7.81 -0.50 3.71
C GLY A 57 6.41 -0.10 4.20
N ARG A 58 5.74 0.91 3.63
CA ARG A 58 4.37 1.29 4.03
C ARG A 58 3.48 1.69 2.87
N CYS A 59 2.21 1.28 2.92
CA CYS A 59 1.18 1.73 1.99
C CYS A 59 0.77 3.19 2.24
N PRO A 60 0.19 3.86 1.24
CA PRO A 60 -0.46 5.14 1.43
C PRO A 60 -1.75 4.97 2.23
N CYS A 61 -2.29 6.11 2.68
CA CYS A 61 -3.53 6.15 3.43
C CYS A 61 -4.74 5.76 2.59
N LYS A 62 -5.75 5.20 3.25
CA LYS A 62 -7.05 4.99 2.63
C LYS A 62 -7.68 6.32 2.19
N LYS A 63 -8.62 6.24 1.26
CA LYS A 63 -9.31 7.43 0.71
C LYS A 63 -9.93 8.28 1.82
N GLY A 64 -9.75 9.61 1.73
CA GLY A 64 -10.21 10.58 2.73
C GLY A 64 -9.20 10.85 3.85
N TYR A 65 -7.99 10.31 3.73
CA TYR A 65 -6.86 10.57 4.62
C TYR A 65 -5.64 10.86 3.78
N ASP A 66 -4.82 11.77 4.27
CA ASP A 66 -3.53 12.11 3.68
C ASP A 66 -2.41 11.71 4.62
N CYS A 67 -1.27 11.34 4.03
CA CYS A 67 -0.09 11.00 4.81
C CYS A 67 0.58 12.31 5.24
N VAL A 68 0.41 12.67 6.52
CA VAL A 68 0.96 13.89 7.11
C VAL A 68 1.93 13.47 8.21
N ASP A 69 3.18 13.93 8.12
CA ASP A 69 4.25 13.55 9.06
C ASP A 69 4.45 12.03 9.17
N GLY A 70 4.24 11.31 8.06
CA GLY A 70 4.36 9.85 8.01
C GLY A 70 3.21 9.10 8.69
N THR A 71 2.11 9.77 9.04
CA THR A 71 0.92 9.17 9.66
C THR A 71 -0.35 9.58 8.90
N CYS A 72 -1.33 8.68 8.81
CA CYS A 72 -2.60 9.02 8.16
C CYS A 72 -3.43 9.97 9.01
N ALA A 73 -3.57 11.20 8.53
CA ALA A 73 -4.41 12.23 9.11
C ALA A 73 -5.64 12.49 8.22
N SER A 74 -6.80 12.74 8.84
CA SER A 74 -7.99 13.13 8.09
C SER A 74 -7.74 14.46 7.38
N THR A 75 -8.01 14.51 6.08
CA THR A 75 -8.12 15.79 5.38
C THR A 75 -9.47 16.41 5.73
N SER A 76 -9.43 17.45 6.57
CA SER A 76 -10.62 18.16 7.06
C SER A 76 -11.17 19.18 6.07
#